data_AF-K8A0X2-F1
#
_entry.id   AF-K8A0X2-F1
#
_cell.length_a   1.000
_cell.length_b   1.000
_cell.length_c   1.000
_cell.angle_alpha   90.00
_cell.angle_beta   90.00
_cell.angle_gamma   90.00
#
_symmetry.space_group_name_H-M   'P 1'
#
loop_
_entity.id
_entity.type
_entity.pdbx_description
1 polymer ?
#
loop_
_entity_poly.entity_id
_entity_poly.type
_entity_poly.pdbx_seq_one_letter_code
_entity_poly.pdbx_strand_id
1 'polypeptide(L)'
;MPLPERMRPTKVSRKKIGELAKNAQIILSKIDEGADQDDPGLVTMMAEWNRQVLRPCTFSDFRDFSSWTSAINFTRMAFNQETFYPDFTWPELIQIITFICDCEGSESDQNFAISLLESNFVGNPSDLIFWPDSWFEDAEMANVELSAEEIAGYLMARSGRPLTDAPDIALRYPLPDK
;
A
#
# COMPACT_ATOMS: atom_id res chain seq x y z
N MET A 1 14.78 8.88 -1.98
CA MET A 1 14.72 8.83 -3.47
C MET A 1 13.25 8.82 -3.93
N PRO A 2 12.82 9.38 -5.08
CA PRO A 2 11.41 9.29 -5.51
C PRO A 2 11.04 7.91 -6.10
N LEU A 3 9.74 7.60 -6.14
CA LEU A 3 9.20 6.41 -6.83
C LEU A 3 9.53 6.42 -8.34
N PRO A 4 9.66 5.21 -8.96
CA PRO A 4 9.89 5.07 -10.40
C PRO A 4 8.86 5.82 -11.22
N GLU A 5 9.29 6.50 -12.29
CA GLU A 5 8.45 7.49 -13.00
C GLU A 5 7.12 6.91 -13.48
N ARG A 6 7.14 5.70 -14.07
CA ARG A 6 5.94 5.01 -14.56
C ARG A 6 5.08 4.41 -13.46
N MET A 7 5.62 4.29 -12.24
CA MET A 7 4.96 3.70 -11.07
C MET A 7 4.59 4.78 -10.05
N ARG A 8 4.39 6.03 -10.48
CA ARG A 8 3.93 7.10 -9.60
C ARG A 8 2.42 7.08 -9.44
N PRO A 9 1.88 7.52 -8.28
CA PRO A 9 0.44 7.63 -8.08
C PRO A 9 -0.23 8.50 -9.15
N THR A 10 -1.48 8.15 -9.49
CA THR A 10 -2.30 8.94 -10.40
C THR A 10 -2.41 10.38 -9.90
N LYS A 11 -2.08 11.35 -10.77
CA LYS A 11 -2.19 12.77 -10.42
C LYS A 11 -3.66 13.20 -10.41
N VAL A 12 -4.22 13.33 -9.22
CA VAL A 12 -5.56 13.89 -9.00
C VAL A 12 -5.45 15.33 -8.51
N SER A 13 -6.32 16.21 -9.02
CA SER A 13 -6.29 17.62 -8.61
C SER A 13 -6.54 17.78 -7.10
N ARG A 14 -5.83 18.71 -6.46
CA ARG A 14 -6.03 19.01 -5.02
C ARG A 14 -7.47 19.39 -4.69
N LYS A 15 -8.14 20.10 -5.61
CA LYS A 15 -9.56 20.46 -5.48
C LYS A 15 -10.44 19.21 -5.38
N LYS A 16 -10.25 18.25 -6.30
CA LYS A 16 -11.02 17.00 -6.31
C LYS A 16 -10.78 16.17 -5.05
N ILE A 17 -9.52 16.02 -4.63
CA ILE A 17 -9.19 15.34 -3.37
C ILE A 17 -9.85 16.02 -2.18
N GLY A 18 -9.80 17.36 -2.11
CA GLY A 18 -10.43 18.11 -1.03
C GLY A 18 -11.95 17.97 -0.98
N GLU A 19 -12.62 17.95 -2.14
CA GLU A 19 -14.07 17.74 -2.22
C GLU A 19 -14.46 16.33 -1.77
N LEU A 20 -13.78 15.30 -2.27
CA LEU A 20 -14.07 13.91 -1.89
C LEU A 20 -13.70 13.60 -0.44
N ALA A 21 -12.62 14.18 0.10
CA ALA A 21 -12.25 14.02 1.50
C ALA A 21 -13.31 14.63 2.43
N LYS A 22 -13.89 15.79 2.07
CA LYS A 22 -15.02 16.37 2.81
C LYS A 22 -16.24 15.46 2.76
N ASN A 23 -16.55 14.90 1.59
CA ASN A 23 -17.68 13.97 1.45
C ASN A 23 -17.47 12.70 2.29
N ALA A 24 -16.24 12.16 2.33
CA ALA A 24 -15.90 11.02 3.20
C ALA A 24 -16.09 11.34 4.69
N GLN A 25 -15.75 12.55 5.13
CA GLN A 25 -16.03 13.01 6.50
C GLN A 25 -17.53 13.11 6.79
N ILE A 26 -18.34 13.61 5.85
CA ILE A 26 -19.80 13.68 6.04
C ILE A 26 -20.39 12.27 6.14
N ILE A 27 -19.91 11.32 5.33
CA ILE A 27 -20.30 9.90 5.40
C ILE A 27 -19.97 9.35 6.80
N LEU A 28 -18.75 9.55 7.28
CA LEU A 28 -18.34 9.11 8.62
C LEU A 28 -19.21 9.74 9.72
N SER A 29 -19.45 11.04 9.69
CA SER A 29 -20.31 11.70 10.69
C SER A 29 -21.73 11.13 10.71
N LYS A 30 -22.29 10.79 9.56
CA LYS A 30 -23.61 10.14 9.48
C LYS A 30 -23.61 8.74 10.07
N ILE A 31 -22.50 8.00 9.94
CA ILE A 31 -22.31 6.70 10.60
C ILE A 31 -22.21 6.89 12.13
N ASP A 32 -21.43 7.87 12.58
CA ASP A 32 -21.26 8.21 14.00
C ASP A 32 -22.59 8.65 14.66
N GLU A 33 -23.49 9.26 13.89
CA GLU A 33 -24.85 9.61 14.30
C GLU A 33 -25.82 8.40 14.37
N GLY A 34 -25.36 7.22 13.99
CA GLY A 34 -26.10 5.96 14.11
C GLY A 34 -26.70 5.41 12.81
N ALA A 35 -26.33 5.95 11.64
CA ALA A 35 -26.71 5.32 10.38
C ALA A 35 -25.94 4.01 10.18
N ASP A 36 -26.67 2.95 9.87
CA ASP A 36 -26.09 1.65 9.54
C ASP A 36 -25.86 1.49 8.03
N GLN A 37 -25.31 0.35 7.63
CA GLN A 37 -24.99 0.02 6.25
C GLN A 37 -26.21 -0.02 5.31
N ASP A 38 -27.42 -0.14 5.85
CA ASP A 38 -28.66 -0.28 5.10
C ASP A 38 -29.44 1.05 5.03
N ASP A 39 -28.97 2.13 5.70
CA ASP A 39 -29.54 3.48 5.60
C ASP A 39 -29.53 3.95 4.13
N PRO A 40 -30.69 4.17 3.48
CA PRO A 40 -30.75 4.50 2.06
C PRO A 40 -29.99 5.79 1.70
N GLY A 41 -29.95 6.75 2.62
CA GLY A 41 -29.21 8.00 2.45
C GLY A 41 -27.70 7.74 2.43
N LEU A 42 -27.20 6.98 3.40
CA LEU A 42 -25.79 6.60 3.49
C LEU A 42 -25.34 5.78 2.28
N VAL A 43 -26.13 4.76 1.89
CA VAL A 43 -25.85 3.94 0.70
C VAL A 43 -25.72 4.81 -0.55
N THR A 44 -26.61 5.79 -0.72
CA THR A 44 -26.56 6.72 -1.86
C THR A 44 -25.29 7.59 -1.82
N MET A 45 -24.92 8.10 -0.65
CA MET A 45 -23.71 8.91 -0.48
C MET A 45 -22.43 8.12 -0.76
N MET A 46 -22.32 6.91 -0.22
CA MET A 46 -21.19 6.01 -0.46
C MET A 46 -21.10 5.64 -1.95
N ALA A 47 -22.23 5.32 -2.58
CA ALA A 47 -22.27 5.02 -4.01
C ALA A 47 -21.81 6.22 -4.86
N GLU A 48 -22.26 7.43 -4.53
CA GLU A 48 -21.85 8.64 -5.25
C GLU A 48 -20.36 8.97 -5.07
N TRP A 49 -19.82 8.73 -3.87
CA TRP A 49 -18.39 8.85 -3.64
C TRP A 49 -17.60 7.81 -4.44
N ASN A 50 -18.04 6.54 -4.38
CA ASN A 50 -17.38 5.41 -5.04
C ASN A 50 -17.35 5.50 -6.57
N ARG A 51 -18.34 6.14 -7.20
CA ARG A 51 -18.34 6.40 -8.65
C ARG A 51 -17.21 7.32 -9.12
N GLN A 52 -16.57 8.03 -8.20
CA GLN A 52 -15.59 9.07 -8.52
C GLN A 52 -14.13 8.63 -8.30
N VAL A 53 -13.92 7.42 -7.78
CA VAL A 53 -12.61 6.85 -7.44
C VAL A 53 -12.35 5.57 -8.23
N LEU A 54 -11.11 5.08 -8.23
CA LEU A 54 -10.75 3.85 -8.94
C LEU A 54 -11.05 2.59 -8.11
N ARG A 55 -10.81 2.66 -6.79
CA ARG A 55 -11.06 1.57 -5.85
C ARG A 55 -12.24 1.95 -4.93
N PRO A 56 -13.43 1.38 -5.15
CA PRO A 56 -14.57 1.61 -4.27
C PRO A 56 -14.29 1.15 -2.85
N CYS A 57 -14.78 1.92 -1.88
CA CYS A 57 -14.70 1.64 -0.45
C CYS A 57 -16.02 1.07 0.07
N THR A 58 -15.93 0.21 1.06
CA THR A 58 -17.05 -0.40 1.77
C THR A 58 -17.49 0.46 2.97
N PHE A 59 -18.63 0.12 3.58
CA PHE A 59 -19.10 0.76 4.81
C PHE A 59 -18.02 0.75 5.91
N SER A 60 -17.38 -0.40 6.13
CA SER A 60 -16.33 -0.55 7.14
C SER A 60 -15.14 0.38 6.87
N ASP A 61 -14.74 0.52 5.61
CA ASP A 61 -13.66 1.44 5.24
C ASP A 61 -14.02 2.89 5.61
N PHE A 62 -15.25 3.34 5.32
CA PHE A 62 -15.71 4.68 5.68
C PHE A 62 -15.85 4.88 7.20
N ARG A 63 -16.25 3.84 7.94
CA ARG A 63 -16.36 3.88 9.40
C ARG A 63 -14.99 3.94 10.07
N ASP A 64 -14.03 3.18 9.56
CA ASP A 64 -12.79 2.88 10.29
C ASP A 64 -11.59 3.74 9.83
N PHE A 65 -11.67 4.46 8.70
CA PHE A 65 -10.50 5.19 8.17
C PHE A 65 -9.91 6.17 9.18
N SER A 66 -10.73 6.84 10.01
CA SER A 66 -10.24 7.82 10.98
C SER A 66 -9.41 7.21 12.10
N SER A 67 -9.45 5.88 12.27
CA SER A 67 -8.63 5.18 13.26
C SER A 67 -7.19 4.99 12.81
N TRP A 68 -6.88 5.10 11.52
CA TRP A 68 -5.55 4.80 10.97
C TRP A 68 -5.04 5.81 9.92
N THR A 69 -5.90 6.68 9.37
CA THR A 69 -5.46 7.71 8.41
C THR A 69 -6.37 8.94 8.40
N SER A 70 -5.95 9.96 7.65
CA SER A 70 -6.77 11.16 7.39
C SER A 70 -7.72 10.95 6.20
N ALA A 71 -8.85 11.67 6.18
CA ALA A 71 -9.77 11.62 5.03
C ALA A 71 -9.12 12.00 3.69
N ILE A 72 -8.08 12.85 3.72
CA ILE A 72 -7.31 13.22 2.53
C ILE A 72 -6.50 12.03 2.02
N ASN A 73 -5.78 11.34 2.91
CA ASN A 73 -4.97 10.18 2.55
C ASN A 73 -5.86 8.99 2.14
N PHE A 74 -6.92 8.72 2.89
CA PHE A 74 -7.97 7.76 2.52
C PHE A 74 -8.48 7.99 1.10
N THR A 75 -8.82 9.24 0.77
CA THR A 75 -9.29 9.60 -0.58
C THR A 75 -8.21 9.38 -1.63
N ARG A 76 -6.95 9.76 -1.37
CA ARG A 76 -5.84 9.52 -2.31
C ARG A 76 -5.63 8.03 -2.56
N MET A 77 -5.70 7.21 -1.51
CA MET A 77 -5.56 5.76 -1.62
C MET A 77 -6.63 5.15 -2.53
N ALA A 78 -7.86 5.65 -2.50
CA ALA A 78 -8.92 5.19 -3.40
C ALA A 78 -8.68 5.53 -4.89
N PHE A 79 -7.74 6.43 -5.20
CA PHE A 79 -7.29 6.71 -6.57
C PHE A 79 -6.04 5.95 -6.99
N ASN A 80 -5.44 5.17 -6.09
CA ASN A 80 -4.29 4.36 -6.42
C ASN A 80 -4.73 3.16 -7.24
N GLN A 81 -3.95 2.86 -8.27
CA GLN A 81 -4.15 1.67 -9.08
C GLN A 81 -3.05 0.66 -8.75
N GLU A 82 -3.46 -0.41 -8.07
CA GLU A 82 -2.66 -1.62 -7.93
C GLU A 82 -2.34 -2.16 -9.33
N THR A 83 -1.07 -2.16 -9.70
CA THR A 83 -0.63 -2.51 -11.05
C THR A 83 0.46 -3.57 -10.97
N PHE A 84 0.20 -4.70 -11.62
CA PHE A 84 1.22 -5.71 -11.88
C PHE A 84 2.03 -5.30 -13.11
N TYR A 85 3.36 -5.29 -12.99
CA TYR A 85 4.27 -4.91 -14.06
C TYR A 85 5.06 -6.15 -14.53
N PRO A 86 4.70 -6.83 -15.62
CA PRO A 86 5.42 -8.04 -16.06
C PRO A 86 6.92 -7.82 -16.30
N ASP A 87 7.27 -6.60 -16.71
CA ASP A 87 8.62 -6.12 -17.02
C ASP A 87 9.26 -5.33 -15.85
N PHE A 88 8.83 -5.58 -14.61
CA PHE A 88 9.43 -4.96 -13.42
C PHE A 88 10.94 -5.22 -13.39
N THR A 89 11.73 -4.16 -13.29
CA THR A 89 13.18 -4.23 -13.29
C THR A 89 13.77 -4.19 -11.88
N TRP A 90 14.98 -4.72 -11.75
CA TRP A 90 15.74 -4.69 -10.49
C TRP A 90 15.94 -3.26 -9.93
N PRO A 91 16.36 -2.25 -10.71
CA PRO A 91 16.51 -0.89 -10.21
C PRO A 91 15.20 -0.28 -9.70
N GLU A 92 14.06 -0.59 -10.32
CA GLU A 92 12.76 -0.11 -9.86
C GLU A 92 12.36 -0.73 -8.52
N LEU A 93 12.64 -2.03 -8.34
CA LEU A 93 12.35 -2.72 -7.09
C LEU A 93 13.17 -2.11 -5.94
N ILE A 94 14.47 -1.93 -6.16
CA ILE A 94 15.35 -1.27 -5.19
C ILE A 94 14.87 0.16 -4.91
N GLN A 95 14.53 0.93 -5.93
CA GLN A 95 14.04 2.29 -5.75
C GLN A 95 12.76 2.35 -4.89
N ILE A 96 11.83 1.40 -5.05
CA ILE A 96 10.60 1.33 -4.23
C ILE A 96 10.94 0.94 -2.80
N ILE A 97 11.76 -0.08 -2.58
CA ILE A 97 12.13 -0.52 -1.23
C ILE A 97 12.88 0.60 -0.50
N THR A 98 13.86 1.24 -1.14
CA THR A 98 14.57 2.39 -0.58
C THR A 98 13.63 3.56 -0.29
N PHE A 99 12.65 3.86 -1.17
CA PHE A 99 11.62 4.88 -0.90
C PHE A 99 10.87 4.60 0.42
N ILE A 100 10.54 3.33 0.68
CA ILE A 100 9.84 2.91 1.90
C ILE A 100 10.76 3.01 3.11
N CYS A 101 11.94 2.38 3.06
CA CYS A 101 12.89 2.35 4.17
C CYS A 101 13.38 3.74 4.58
N ASP A 102 13.54 4.66 3.62
CA ASP A 102 13.96 6.05 3.88
C ASP A 102 12.79 6.95 4.35
N CYS A 103 11.57 6.43 4.49
CA CYS A 103 10.37 7.17 4.86
C CYS A 103 10.06 8.38 3.95
N GLU A 104 10.28 8.24 2.64
CA GLU A 104 10.15 9.33 1.68
C GLU A 104 8.68 9.67 1.32
N GLY A 105 8.41 10.93 0.95
CA GLY A 105 7.07 11.34 0.51
C GLY A 105 6.01 11.42 1.62
N SER A 106 4.74 11.33 1.24
CA SER A 106 3.60 11.38 2.17
C SER A 106 3.11 9.99 2.56
N GLU A 107 2.31 9.88 3.62
CA GLU A 107 1.68 8.63 4.06
C GLU A 107 0.92 7.92 2.91
N SER A 108 0.22 8.67 2.06
CA SER A 108 -0.46 8.10 0.88
C SER A 108 0.52 7.55 -0.16
N ASP A 109 1.72 8.15 -0.28
CA ASP A 109 2.76 7.66 -1.18
C ASP A 109 3.43 6.40 -0.63
N GLN A 110 3.65 6.36 0.69
CA GLN A 110 4.16 5.18 1.40
C GLN A 110 3.21 3.98 1.27
N ASN A 111 1.91 4.20 1.53
CA ASN A 111 0.91 3.16 1.36
C ASN A 111 0.84 2.65 -0.10
N PHE A 112 0.97 3.55 -1.07
CA PHE A 112 1.02 3.18 -2.48
C PHE A 112 2.25 2.35 -2.82
N ALA A 113 3.43 2.74 -2.32
CA ALA A 113 4.68 2.01 -2.52
C ALA A 113 4.58 0.57 -1.99
N ILE A 114 3.99 0.39 -0.80
CA ILE A 114 3.73 -0.93 -0.21
C ILE A 114 2.76 -1.73 -1.10
N SER A 115 1.65 -1.12 -1.53
CA SER A 115 0.66 -1.75 -2.41
C SER A 115 1.27 -2.19 -3.75
N LEU A 116 2.24 -1.43 -4.28
CA LEU A 116 2.98 -1.80 -5.49
C LEU A 116 3.81 -3.06 -5.27
N LEU A 117 4.48 -3.20 -4.11
CA LEU A 117 5.20 -4.43 -3.78
C LEU A 117 4.23 -5.61 -3.64
N GLU A 118 3.13 -5.44 -2.92
CA GLU A 118 2.11 -6.48 -2.71
C GLU A 118 1.45 -6.94 -4.02
N SER A 119 1.22 -6.01 -4.95
CA SER A 119 0.68 -6.33 -6.27
C SER A 119 1.64 -7.12 -7.15
N ASN A 120 2.95 -7.06 -6.87
CA ASN A 120 4.01 -7.58 -7.74
C ASN A 120 4.77 -8.78 -7.16
N PHE A 121 4.78 -8.94 -5.83
CA PHE A 121 5.51 -9.98 -5.12
C PHE A 121 4.64 -10.56 -4.00
N VAL A 122 4.25 -11.82 -4.16
CA VAL A 122 3.57 -12.59 -3.11
C VAL A 122 4.53 -12.83 -1.95
N GLY A 123 4.04 -12.67 -0.72
CA GLY A 123 4.81 -12.93 0.51
C GLY A 123 4.91 -11.74 1.44
N ASN A 124 3.82 -11.02 1.67
CA ASN A 124 3.69 -9.91 2.63
C ASN A 124 4.92 -8.98 2.72
N PRO A 125 5.18 -8.17 1.68
CA PRO A 125 6.29 -7.22 1.70
C PRO A 125 6.30 -6.28 2.90
N SER A 126 5.11 -5.87 3.38
CA SER A 126 4.98 -5.06 4.59
C SER A 126 5.60 -5.75 5.81
N ASP A 127 5.29 -7.03 6.04
CA ASP A 127 5.82 -7.79 7.18
C ASP A 127 7.34 -7.93 7.08
N LEU A 128 7.88 -8.23 5.90
CA LEU A 128 9.33 -8.31 5.71
C LEU A 128 10.05 -7.00 6.05
N ILE A 129 9.45 -5.86 5.72
CA ILE A 129 10.07 -4.54 5.89
C ILE A 129 9.93 -4.05 7.35
N PHE A 130 8.77 -4.24 7.98
CA PHE A 130 8.47 -3.63 9.28
C PHE A 130 8.48 -4.61 10.46
N TRP A 131 8.28 -5.91 10.21
CA TRP A 131 8.19 -6.98 11.22
C TRP A 131 8.94 -8.24 10.74
N PRO A 132 10.27 -8.14 10.52
CA PRO A 132 11.04 -9.26 9.99
C PRO A 132 10.98 -10.50 10.90
N ASP A 133 10.84 -10.36 12.21
CA ASP A 133 10.57 -11.47 13.13
C ASP A 133 9.32 -12.25 12.77
N SER A 134 8.24 -11.55 12.46
CA SER A 134 6.98 -12.15 12.04
C SER A 134 7.10 -12.78 10.67
N TRP A 135 7.82 -12.13 9.74
CA TRP A 135 8.02 -12.65 8.39
C TRP A 135 8.88 -13.92 8.36
N PHE A 136 9.99 -13.93 9.10
CA PHE A 136 10.89 -15.09 9.19
C PHE A 136 10.39 -16.19 10.15
N GLU A 137 9.28 -15.96 10.86
CA GLU A 137 8.79 -16.81 11.96
C GLU A 137 9.86 -17.07 13.03
N ASP A 138 10.72 -16.08 13.29
CA ASP A 138 11.85 -16.17 14.22
C ASP A 138 11.96 -14.89 15.06
N ALA A 139 11.70 -15.02 16.36
CA ALA A 139 11.73 -13.91 17.31
C ALA A 139 13.13 -13.24 17.42
N GLU A 140 14.21 -13.96 17.09
CA GLU A 140 15.56 -13.41 17.10
C GLU A 140 15.79 -12.41 15.94
N MET A 141 14.91 -12.40 14.92
CA MET A 141 14.99 -11.48 13.79
C MET A 141 14.34 -10.11 14.06
N ALA A 142 13.82 -9.85 15.27
CA ALA A 142 13.06 -8.63 15.55
C ALA A 142 13.86 -7.32 15.32
N ASN A 143 15.19 -7.37 15.44
CA ASN A 143 16.07 -6.23 15.23
C ASN A 143 17.00 -6.42 14.01
N VAL A 144 16.67 -7.34 13.10
CA VAL A 144 17.50 -7.54 11.90
C VAL A 144 17.32 -6.35 10.96
N GLU A 145 18.43 -5.73 10.59
CA GLU A 145 18.45 -4.69 9.55
C GLU A 145 18.81 -5.35 8.22
N LEU A 146 17.81 -5.48 7.34
CA LEU A 146 18.03 -5.93 5.97
C LEU A 146 18.28 -4.74 5.06
N SER A 147 19.24 -4.87 4.14
CA SER A 147 19.41 -3.89 3.07
C SER A 147 18.25 -3.97 2.06
N ALA A 148 18.11 -2.94 1.21
CA ALA A 148 17.10 -2.95 0.16
C ALA A 148 17.28 -4.14 -0.82
N GLU A 149 18.53 -4.51 -1.10
CA GLU A 149 18.89 -5.66 -1.92
C GLU A 149 18.55 -6.99 -1.23
N GLU A 150 18.74 -7.09 0.09
CA GLU A 150 18.36 -8.28 0.85
C GLU A 150 16.83 -8.44 0.85
N ILE A 151 16.08 -7.37 1.13
CA ILE A 151 14.61 -7.35 1.07
C ILE A 151 14.15 -7.77 -0.33
N ALA A 152 14.70 -7.17 -1.38
CA ALA A 152 14.37 -7.50 -2.76
C ALA A 152 14.64 -8.98 -3.10
N GLY A 153 15.77 -9.51 -2.64
CA GLY A 153 16.12 -10.92 -2.76
C GLY A 153 15.08 -11.83 -2.11
N TYR A 154 14.67 -11.55 -0.87
CA TYR A 154 13.64 -12.32 -0.17
C TYR A 154 12.30 -12.23 -0.88
N LEU A 155 11.88 -11.05 -1.35
CA LEU A 155 10.63 -10.88 -2.10
C LEU A 155 10.62 -11.69 -3.39
N MET A 156 11.68 -11.65 -4.19
CA MET A 156 11.78 -12.43 -5.43
C MET A 156 11.74 -13.93 -5.15
N ALA A 157 12.52 -14.38 -4.17
CA ALA A 157 12.63 -15.80 -3.83
C ALA A 157 11.31 -16.33 -3.27
N ARG A 158 10.64 -15.55 -2.40
CA ARG A 158 9.37 -15.92 -1.78
C ARG A 158 8.21 -15.95 -2.77
N SER A 159 8.16 -14.96 -3.66
CA SER A 159 7.10 -14.88 -4.68
C SER A 159 7.30 -15.84 -5.85
N GLY A 160 8.46 -16.50 -5.94
CA GLY A 160 8.84 -17.31 -7.11
C GLY A 160 9.00 -16.47 -8.38
N ARG A 161 9.27 -15.17 -8.23
CA ARG A 161 9.33 -14.20 -9.33
C ARG A 161 10.72 -13.57 -9.43
N PRO A 162 11.70 -14.26 -10.04
CA PRO A 162 13.00 -13.66 -10.31
C PRO A 162 12.86 -12.57 -11.38
N LEU A 163 13.53 -11.43 -11.17
CA LEU A 163 13.65 -10.40 -12.19
C LEU A 163 14.86 -10.71 -13.08
N THR A 164 14.72 -10.53 -14.39
CA THR A 164 15.74 -10.97 -15.37
C THR A 164 17.05 -10.18 -15.30
N ASP A 165 17.00 -8.96 -14.78
CA ASP A 165 18.13 -8.05 -14.62
C ASP A 165 18.64 -7.96 -13.18
N ALA A 166 18.11 -8.79 -12.27
CA ALA A 166 18.59 -8.88 -10.90
C ALA A 166 19.99 -9.53 -10.86
N PRO A 167 20.90 -9.06 -9.99
CA PRO A 167 22.15 -9.76 -9.73
C PRO A 167 21.90 -11.07 -8.98
N ASP A 168 22.90 -11.95 -8.96
CA ASP A 168 22.89 -13.11 -8.09
C ASP A 168 23.00 -12.65 -6.62
N ILE A 169 21.96 -12.91 -5.83
CA ILE A 169 21.87 -12.49 -4.43
C ILE A 169 21.82 -13.72 -3.53
N ALA A 170 22.79 -13.80 -2.63
CA ALA A 170 22.78 -14.81 -1.57
C ALA A 170 21.89 -14.32 -0.42
N LEU A 171 20.86 -15.09 -0.08
CA LEU A 171 20.03 -14.82 1.09
C LEU A 171 20.76 -15.25 2.36
N ARG A 172 20.90 -14.34 3.32
CA ARG A 172 21.62 -14.57 4.59
C ARG A 172 20.92 -15.60 5.47
N TYR A 173 19.59 -15.62 5.43
CA TYR A 173 18.71 -16.44 6.24
C TYR A 173 17.87 -17.35 5.33
N PRO A 174 17.46 -18.53 5.81
CA PRO A 174 16.57 -19.39 5.04
C PRO A 174 15.21 -18.72 4.83
N LEU A 175 14.52 -19.12 3.77
CA LEU A 175 13.11 -18.76 3.60
C LEU A 175 12.26 -19.50 4.65
N PRO A 176 11.22 -18.86 5.21
CA PRO A 176 10.26 -19.53 6.09
C PRO A 176 9.48 -20.60 5.31
N ASP A 177 9.13 -21.69 6.00
CA ASP A 177 8.51 -22.89 5.42
C ASP A 177 7.09 -22.66 4.87
N LYS A 178 6.41 -21.61 5.33
CA LYS A 178 5.04 -21.26 4.95
C LYS A 178 4.98 -19.89 4.39
#